data_AF-A0A7S4ESJ5-F1
#
_entry.id   AF-A0A7S4ESJ5-F1
#
_cell.length_a   1.000
_cell.length_b   1.000
_cell.length_c   1.000
_cell.angle_alpha   90.00
_cell.angle_beta   90.00
_cell.angle_gamma   90.00
#
_symmetry.space_group_name_H-M   'P 1'
#
loop_
_entity.id
_entity.type
_entity.pdbx_description
1 polymer ?
#
loop_
_entity_poly.entity_id
_entity_poly.type
_entity_poly.pdbx_seq_one_letter_code
_entity_poly.pdbx_strand_id
1 'polypeptide(L)'
;AVLTRWTGLCYPMQVVWDEVHFAGFVNGYLTGSYFFDIHPPLGKLALAASATLGGYDGKTSWATIGNPLPEESVPLLFLRGLPALQGTLTVPLVYLTARELGLSVPAALLSASGMLFDVCALVESRYVLTDSTLLLAIILQLWASVSSDRFAPLSREWL
;
A
#
# COMPACT_ATOMS: atom_id res chain seq x y z
N ALA A 1 -12.95 -3.36 5.56
CA ALA A 1 -11.61 -3.01 5.04
C ALA A 1 -10.65 -2.60 6.16
N VAL A 2 -10.98 -1.56 6.94
CA VAL A 2 -10.13 -1.10 8.06
C VAL A 2 -9.81 -2.25 9.04
N LEU A 3 -10.84 -2.90 9.61
CA LEU A 3 -10.63 -3.98 10.59
C LEU A 3 -9.70 -5.08 10.05
N THR A 4 -9.95 -5.60 8.85
CA THR A 4 -9.14 -6.67 8.24
C THR A 4 -7.66 -6.31 8.07
N ARG A 5 -7.34 -5.04 7.80
CA ARG A 5 -5.98 -4.60 7.46
C ARG A 5 -5.23 -4.00 8.65
N TRP A 6 -5.96 -3.45 9.63
CA TRP A 6 -5.35 -2.75 10.77
C TRP A 6 -5.30 -3.57 12.06
N THR A 7 -6.20 -4.56 12.25
CA THR A 7 -6.19 -5.38 13.46
C THR A 7 -4.86 -6.14 13.57
N GLY A 8 -4.09 -5.86 14.63
CA GLY A 8 -2.79 -6.49 14.88
C GLY A 8 -1.69 -6.10 13.87
N LEU A 9 -1.75 -4.92 13.25
CA LEU A 9 -0.82 -4.51 12.19
C LEU A 9 0.67 -4.54 12.60
N CYS A 10 0.98 -4.18 13.85
CA CYS A 10 2.35 -4.22 14.36
C CYS A 10 2.85 -5.64 14.67
N TYR A 11 1.96 -6.65 14.69
CA TYR A 11 2.35 -8.04 14.88
C TYR A 11 2.50 -8.75 13.51
N PRO A 12 3.59 -9.51 13.29
CA PRO A 12 4.69 -9.77 14.22
C PRO A 12 5.74 -8.64 14.24
N MET A 13 6.38 -8.42 15.40
CA MET A 13 7.47 -7.45 15.59
C MET A 13 8.81 -8.00 15.09
N GLN A 14 8.83 -8.46 13.85
CA GLN A 14 10.00 -9.05 13.20
C GLN A 14 9.98 -8.74 11.70
N VAL A 15 11.14 -8.87 11.06
CA VAL A 15 11.27 -8.73 9.60
C VAL A 15 10.56 -9.89 8.90
N VAL A 16 9.69 -9.60 7.94
CA VAL A 16 8.94 -10.60 7.17
C VAL A 16 9.17 -10.44 5.68
N TRP A 17 9.41 -11.54 4.97
CA TRP A 17 9.42 -11.58 3.50
C TRP A 17 10.30 -10.47 2.89
N ASP A 18 9.78 -9.75 1.89
CA ASP A 18 10.44 -8.67 1.16
C ASP A 18 10.58 -7.35 1.94
N GLU A 19 10.16 -7.29 3.21
CA GLU A 19 10.52 -6.16 4.07
C GLU A 19 12.05 -5.98 4.15
N VAL A 20 12.81 -7.08 4.01
CA VAL A 20 14.29 -7.03 3.92
C VAL A 20 14.79 -6.08 2.83
N HIS A 21 14.08 -6.04 1.69
CA HIS A 21 14.42 -5.22 0.54
C HIS A 21 13.87 -3.81 0.72
N PHE A 22 12.55 -3.68 0.88
CA PHE A 22 11.87 -2.39 0.86
C PHE A 22 12.21 -1.51 2.06
N ALA A 23 12.36 -2.08 3.26
CA ALA A 23 12.81 -1.31 4.41
C ALA A 23 14.30 -0.94 4.30
N GLY A 24 15.12 -1.80 3.67
CA GLY A 24 16.50 -1.46 3.30
C GLY A 24 16.57 -0.28 2.33
N PHE A 25 15.68 -0.20 1.34
CA PHE A 25 15.59 0.95 0.44
C PHE A 25 15.09 2.21 1.14
N VAL A 26 14.14 2.09 2.07
CA VAL A 26 13.72 3.20 2.94
C VAL A 26 14.91 3.73 3.73
N ASN A 27 15.74 2.86 4.33
CA ASN A 27 16.98 3.28 4.98
C ASN A 27 17.90 4.05 4.02
N GLY A 28 18.06 3.57 2.79
CA GLY A 28 18.83 4.25 1.76
C GLY A 28 18.35 5.68 1.51
N TYR A 29 17.03 5.87 1.35
CA TYR A 29 16.44 7.20 1.18
C TYR A 29 16.64 8.11 2.39
N LEU A 30 16.44 7.59 3.61
CA LEU A 30 16.55 8.40 4.84
C LEU A 30 17.99 8.76 5.18
N THR A 31 18.95 7.87 4.88
CA THR A 31 20.38 8.10 5.14
C THR A 31 21.10 8.82 3.99
N GLY A 32 20.46 8.96 2.82
CA GLY A 32 21.09 9.49 1.61
C GLY A 32 22.09 8.51 0.97
N SER A 33 22.02 7.23 1.32
CA SER A 33 22.90 6.19 0.78
C SER A 33 22.38 5.71 -0.57
N TYR A 34 23.25 5.60 -1.56
CA TYR A 34 22.90 5.01 -2.85
C TYR A 34 22.56 3.52 -2.71
N PHE A 35 21.56 3.08 -3.46
CA PHE A 35 21.22 1.67 -3.63
C PHE A 35 20.70 1.44 -5.05
N PHE A 36 20.79 0.19 -5.51
CA PHE A 36 20.21 -0.24 -6.78
C PHE A 36 18.90 -0.99 -6.52
N ASP A 37 17.88 -0.70 -7.33
CA ASP A 37 16.63 -1.45 -7.37
C ASP A 37 16.08 -1.45 -8.79
N ILE A 38 15.40 -2.54 -9.15
CA ILE A 38 14.76 -2.72 -10.46
C ILE A 38 13.45 -1.94 -10.58
N HIS A 39 12.82 -1.59 -9.45
CA HIS A 39 11.50 -0.95 -9.45
C HIS A 39 11.61 0.58 -9.51
N PRO A 40 10.64 1.27 -10.13
CA PRO A 40 10.50 2.72 -10.04
C PRO A 40 10.44 3.22 -8.58
N PRO A 41 10.85 4.48 -8.31
CA PRO A 41 11.09 4.95 -6.95
C PRO A 41 9.82 5.32 -6.16
N LEU A 42 8.69 5.59 -6.83
CA LEU A 42 7.52 6.23 -6.20
C LEU A 42 7.01 5.50 -4.95
N GLY A 43 6.80 4.18 -5.01
CA GLY A 43 6.31 3.42 -3.86
C GLY A 43 7.28 3.47 -2.68
N LYS A 44 8.58 3.36 -2.96
CA LYS A 44 9.63 3.42 -1.93
C LYS A 44 9.77 4.81 -1.32
N LEU A 45 9.63 5.87 -2.12
CA LEU A 45 9.58 7.25 -1.64
C LEU A 45 8.36 7.52 -0.77
N ALA A 46 7.20 6.95 -1.11
CA ALA A 46 6.00 7.05 -0.28
C ALA A 46 6.21 6.33 1.08
N LEU A 47 6.78 5.12 1.07
CA LEU A 47 7.17 4.42 2.29
C LEU A 47 8.16 5.24 3.13
N ALA A 48 9.20 5.81 2.50
CA ALA A 48 10.18 6.65 3.18
C ALA A 48 9.53 7.90 3.79
N ALA A 49 8.63 8.57 3.07
CA ALA A 49 7.87 9.70 3.60
C ALA A 49 7.02 9.31 4.83
N SER A 50 6.32 8.16 4.77
CA SER A 50 5.56 7.65 5.91
C SER A 50 6.47 7.31 7.10
N ALA A 51 7.63 6.72 6.84
CA ALA A 51 8.62 6.39 7.86
C ALA A 51 9.16 7.65 8.56
N THR A 52 9.45 8.71 7.79
CA THR A 52 9.85 10.02 8.32
C THR A 52 8.77 10.62 9.23
N LEU A 53 7.50 10.52 8.86
CA LEU A 53 6.38 10.99 9.71
C LEU A 53 6.30 10.23 11.04
N GLY A 54 6.72 8.96 11.05
CA GLY A 54 6.83 8.14 12.27
C GLY A 54 8.10 8.37 13.08
N GLY A 55 9.00 9.26 12.64
CA GLY A 55 10.29 9.50 13.31
C GLY A 55 11.34 8.41 13.08
N TYR A 56 11.20 7.58 12.05
CA TYR A 56 12.19 6.56 11.73
C TYR A 56 13.49 7.20 11.21
N ASP A 57 14.64 6.78 11.74
CA ASP A 57 15.95 7.38 11.42
C ASP A 57 16.74 6.62 10.34
N GLY A 58 16.19 5.51 9.82
CA GLY A 58 16.82 4.71 8.76
C GLY A 58 18.03 3.89 9.19
N LYS A 59 18.35 3.77 10.49
CA LYS A 59 19.55 3.07 10.95
C LYS A 59 19.33 1.61 11.34
N THR A 60 18.08 1.17 11.49
CA THR A 60 17.79 -0.22 11.88
C THR A 60 18.09 -1.16 10.72
N SER A 61 18.79 -2.27 10.97
CA SER A 61 19.07 -3.28 9.94
C SER A 61 17.86 -4.19 9.71
N TRP A 62 17.48 -4.38 8.45
CA TRP A 62 16.42 -5.29 8.00
C TRP A 62 16.95 -6.52 7.27
N ALA A 63 18.25 -6.81 7.36
CA ALA A 63 18.93 -7.73 6.45
C ALA A 63 18.54 -9.23 6.58
N THR A 64 17.78 -9.63 7.59
CA THR A 64 17.48 -11.05 7.83
C THR A 64 16.02 -11.23 8.24
N ILE A 65 15.30 -12.06 7.48
CA ILE A 65 13.92 -12.47 7.78
C ILE A 65 13.89 -13.17 9.14
N GLY A 66 12.90 -12.83 9.97
CA GLY A 66 12.71 -13.38 11.30
C GLY A 66 13.50 -12.67 12.40
N ASN A 67 14.39 -11.73 12.06
CA ASN A 67 15.03 -10.91 13.08
C ASN A 67 14.00 -10.03 13.80
N PRO A 68 14.05 -9.96 15.14
CA PRO A 68 13.17 -9.08 15.91
C PRO A 68 13.48 -7.62 15.60
N LEU A 69 12.43 -6.80 15.54
CA LEU A 69 12.55 -5.36 15.32
C LEU A 69 12.50 -4.63 16.67
N PRO A 70 13.47 -3.74 16.97
CA PRO A 70 13.48 -2.96 18.21
C PRO A 70 12.29 -1.98 18.23
N GLU A 71 11.39 -2.17 19.20
CA GLU A 71 10.12 -1.42 19.30
C GLU A 71 10.32 0.09 19.45
N GLU A 72 11.38 0.52 20.16
CA GLU A 72 11.66 1.93 20.42
C GLU A 72 12.14 2.70 19.17
N SER A 73 12.81 2.05 18.23
CA SER A 73 13.43 2.71 17.08
C SER A 73 12.73 2.44 15.75
N VAL A 74 11.79 1.49 15.70
CA VAL A 74 11.07 1.12 14.48
C VAL A 74 9.58 1.45 14.63
N PRO A 75 9.11 2.57 14.06
CA PRO A 75 7.69 2.93 14.10
C PRO A 75 6.90 2.08 13.09
N LEU A 76 6.69 0.80 13.43
CA LEU A 76 6.02 -0.19 12.55
C LEU A 76 4.62 0.26 12.13
N LEU A 77 3.91 0.98 12.98
CA LEU A 77 2.60 1.55 12.63
C LEU A 77 2.68 2.47 11.41
N PHE A 78 3.76 3.24 11.26
CA PHE A 78 3.93 4.14 10.11
C PHE A 78 4.49 3.43 8.89
N LEU A 79 5.43 2.50 9.10
CA LEU A 79 6.05 1.72 8.03
C LEU A 79 5.05 0.75 7.36
N ARG A 80 4.27 0.01 8.16
CA ARG A 80 3.22 -0.91 7.67
C ARG A 80 1.87 -0.21 7.48
N GLY A 81 1.67 0.96 8.10
CA GLY A 81 0.42 1.73 8.04
C GLY A 81 0.11 2.31 6.67
N LEU A 82 1.12 2.76 5.92
CA LEU A 82 0.89 3.26 4.57
C LEU A 82 0.36 2.15 3.63
N PRO A 83 1.00 0.97 3.52
CA PRO A 83 0.43 -0.17 2.80
C PRO A 83 -0.97 -0.55 3.30
N ALA A 84 -1.19 -0.58 4.61
CA ALA A 84 -2.49 -0.95 5.18
C ALA A 84 -3.59 0.06 4.84
N LEU A 85 -3.25 1.36 4.82
CA LEU A 85 -4.13 2.43 4.37
C LEU A 85 -4.47 2.27 2.89
N GLN A 86 -3.46 2.08 2.04
CA GLN A 86 -3.64 1.92 0.59
C GLN A 86 -4.47 0.67 0.26
N GLY A 87 -4.18 -0.46 0.89
CA GLY A 87 -4.98 -1.67 0.79
C GLY A 87 -6.41 -1.47 1.30
N THR A 88 -6.60 -0.64 2.33
CA THR A 88 -7.93 -0.29 2.86
C THR A 88 -8.74 0.52 1.85
N LEU A 89 -8.11 1.51 1.19
CA LEU A 89 -8.73 2.36 0.17
C LEU A 89 -9.02 1.60 -1.13
N THR A 90 -8.22 0.58 -1.44
CA THR A 90 -8.42 -0.24 -2.64
C THR A 90 -9.78 -0.97 -2.61
N VAL A 91 -10.25 -1.43 -1.45
CA VAL A 91 -11.53 -2.15 -1.32
C VAL A 91 -12.76 -1.32 -1.75
N PRO A 92 -13.04 -0.14 -1.16
CA PRO A 92 -14.16 0.69 -1.62
C PRO A 92 -13.93 1.20 -3.04
N LEU A 93 -12.68 1.40 -3.48
CA LEU A 93 -12.41 1.81 -4.85
C LEU A 93 -12.79 0.73 -5.85
N VAL A 94 -12.54 -0.55 -5.57
CA VAL A 94 -13.04 -1.68 -6.38
C VAL A 94 -14.57 -1.67 -6.47
N TYR A 95 -15.27 -1.37 -5.38
CA TYR A 95 -16.74 -1.20 -5.42
C TYR A 95 -17.12 -0.07 -6.38
N LEU A 96 -16.50 1.11 -6.25
CA LEU A 96 -16.76 2.26 -7.11
C LEU A 96 -16.46 1.93 -8.58
N THR A 97 -15.33 1.30 -8.89
CA THR A 97 -14.99 0.86 -10.25
C THR A 97 -16.06 -0.07 -10.82
N ALA A 98 -16.53 -1.06 -10.04
CA ALA A 98 -17.59 -1.96 -10.48
C ALA A 98 -18.90 -1.19 -10.77
N ARG A 99 -19.23 -0.20 -9.94
CA ARG A 99 -20.39 0.68 -10.16
C ARG A 99 -20.26 1.53 -11.43
N GLU A 100 -19.07 2.05 -11.71
CA GLU A 100 -18.80 2.81 -12.93
C GLU A 100 -18.88 1.94 -14.19
N LEU A 101 -18.49 0.67 -14.09
CA LEU A 101 -18.64 -0.33 -15.16
C LEU A 101 -20.10 -0.79 -15.38
N GLY A 102 -21.07 -0.22 -14.66
CA GLY A 102 -22.50 -0.52 -14.82
C GLY A 102 -22.96 -1.80 -14.12
N LEU A 103 -22.15 -2.39 -13.22
CA LEU A 103 -22.57 -3.58 -12.47
C LEU A 103 -23.66 -3.24 -11.45
N SER A 104 -24.54 -4.20 -11.18
CA SER A 104 -25.58 -4.10 -10.16
C SER A 104 -24.98 -3.94 -8.75
N VAL A 105 -25.76 -3.43 -7.78
CA VAL A 105 -25.29 -3.30 -6.38
C VAL A 105 -24.77 -4.64 -5.84
N PRO A 106 -25.49 -5.78 -5.98
CA PRO A 106 -24.99 -7.05 -5.47
C PRO A 106 -23.70 -7.51 -6.14
N ALA A 107 -23.56 -7.30 -7.46
CA ALA A 107 -22.35 -7.66 -8.18
C ALA A 107 -21.14 -6.79 -7.74
N ALA A 108 -21.33 -5.47 -7.59
CA ALA A 108 -20.29 -4.57 -7.10
C ALA A 108 -19.87 -4.89 -5.65
N LEU A 109 -20.84 -5.23 -4.79
CA LEU A 109 -20.55 -5.70 -3.42
C LEU A 109 -19.78 -7.02 -3.43
N LEU A 110 -20.12 -7.95 -4.32
CA LEU A 110 -19.38 -9.21 -4.48
C LEU A 110 -17.94 -8.96 -4.91
N SER A 111 -17.70 -8.09 -5.91
CA SER A 111 -16.36 -7.72 -6.36
C SER A 111 -15.50 -7.10 -5.25
N ALA A 112 -16.06 -6.15 -4.51
CA ALA A 112 -15.37 -5.52 -3.39
C ALA A 112 -15.16 -6.49 -2.22
N SER A 113 -16.09 -7.41 -1.99
CA SER A 113 -15.94 -8.48 -0.99
C SER A 113 -14.81 -9.44 -1.36
N GLY A 114 -14.65 -9.74 -2.65
CA GLY A 114 -13.49 -10.48 -3.16
C GLY A 114 -12.18 -9.82 -2.76
N MET A 115 -11.99 -8.53 -3.06
CA MET A 115 -10.79 -7.78 -2.64
C MET A 115 -10.67 -7.63 -1.11
N LEU A 116 -11.79 -7.56 -0.38
CA LEU A 116 -11.81 -7.43 1.07
C LEU A 116 -11.25 -8.69 1.75
N PHE A 117 -11.68 -9.86 1.29
CA PHE A 117 -11.40 -11.17 1.91
C PHE A 117 -10.34 -12.00 1.17
N ASP A 118 -9.79 -11.50 0.07
CA ASP A 118 -8.62 -12.09 -0.57
C ASP A 118 -7.43 -12.07 0.40
N VAL A 119 -6.92 -13.26 0.72
CA VAL A 119 -5.84 -13.43 1.70
C VAL A 119 -4.53 -12.85 1.18
N CYS A 120 -4.26 -12.95 -0.12
CA CYS A 120 -3.04 -12.40 -0.71
C CYS A 120 -3.03 -10.88 -0.60
N ALA A 121 -4.10 -10.21 -1.05
CA ALA A 121 -4.24 -8.76 -0.92
C ALA A 121 -4.22 -8.28 0.54
N LEU A 122 -4.76 -9.08 1.47
CA LEU A 122 -4.71 -8.78 2.90
C LEU A 122 -3.29 -8.86 3.44
N VAL A 123 -2.54 -9.92 3.10
CA VAL A 123 -1.16 -10.13 3.58
C VAL A 123 -0.22 -9.08 2.99
N GLU A 124 -0.27 -8.88 1.68
CA GLU A 124 0.56 -7.91 0.94
C GLU A 124 0.36 -6.47 1.42
N SER A 125 -0.85 -6.13 1.89
CA SER A 125 -1.14 -4.79 2.40
C SER A 125 -0.78 -4.55 3.86
N ARG A 126 -0.17 -5.51 4.54
CA ARG A 126 0.14 -5.41 5.97
C ARG A 126 1.61 -5.35 6.30
N TYR A 127 2.49 -5.44 5.30
CA TYR A 127 3.94 -5.39 5.47
C TYR A 127 4.53 -4.19 4.73
N VAL A 128 5.80 -3.86 5.00
CA VAL A 128 6.52 -2.77 4.33
C VAL A 128 6.82 -3.15 2.88
N LEU A 129 5.79 -3.11 2.03
CA LEU A 129 5.82 -3.53 0.63
C LEU A 129 5.21 -2.43 -0.26
N THR A 130 5.59 -2.40 -1.53
CA THR A 130 5.06 -1.40 -2.48
C THR A 130 3.83 -1.86 -3.26
N ASP A 131 3.45 -3.13 -3.16
CA ASP A 131 2.35 -3.72 -3.93
C ASP A 131 1.00 -3.05 -3.63
N SER A 132 0.79 -2.60 -2.39
CA SER A 132 -0.40 -1.82 -2.05
C SER A 132 -0.46 -0.47 -2.77
N THR A 133 0.69 0.18 -2.99
CA THR A 133 0.75 1.41 -3.78
C THR A 133 0.43 1.11 -5.24
N LEU A 134 1.00 0.03 -5.78
CA LEU A 134 0.77 -0.41 -7.15
C LEU A 134 -0.71 -0.77 -7.40
N LEU A 135 -1.30 -1.62 -6.56
CA LEU A 135 -2.69 -2.04 -6.69
C LEU A 135 -3.66 -0.88 -6.55
N LEU A 136 -3.42 0.02 -5.59
CA LEU A 136 -4.25 1.23 -5.46
C LEU A 136 -4.15 2.09 -6.72
N ALA A 137 -2.96 2.31 -7.26
CA ALA A 137 -2.76 3.09 -8.47
C ALA A 137 -3.43 2.46 -9.70
N ILE A 138 -3.35 1.13 -9.85
CA ILE A 138 -4.01 0.40 -10.95
C ILE A 138 -5.54 0.56 -10.88
N ILE A 139 -6.13 0.32 -9.71
CA ILE A 139 -7.59 0.40 -9.55
C ILE A 139 -8.07 1.86 -9.65
N LEU A 140 -7.28 2.82 -9.13
CA LEU A 140 -7.56 4.24 -9.28
C LEU A 140 -7.52 4.68 -10.73
N GLN A 141 -6.51 4.25 -11.49
CA GLN A 141 -6.43 4.51 -12.92
C GLN A 141 -7.64 3.94 -13.65
N LEU A 142 -8.02 2.69 -13.37
CA LEU A 142 -9.18 2.06 -14.00
C LEU A 142 -10.47 2.80 -13.67
N TRP A 143 -10.69 3.13 -12.39
CA TRP A 143 -11.84 3.91 -11.95
C TRP A 143 -11.90 5.27 -12.64
N ALA A 144 -10.79 6.01 -12.68
CA ALA A 144 -10.71 7.32 -13.32
C ALA A 144 -10.99 7.24 -14.83
N SER A 145 -10.43 6.23 -15.50
CA SER A 145 -10.61 6.01 -16.94
C SER A 145 -12.09 5.79 -17.27
N VAL A 146 -12.75 4.84 -16.59
CA VAL A 146 -14.18 4.54 -16.82
C VAL A 146 -15.07 5.71 -16.38
N SER A 147 -14.71 6.40 -15.30
CA SER A 147 -15.46 7.57 -14.83
C SER A 147 -15.43 8.72 -15.84
N SER A 148 -14.32 8.88 -16.56
CA SER A 148 -14.11 9.95 -17.54
C SER A 148 -15.00 9.81 -18.78
N ASP A 149 -15.38 8.58 -19.15
CA ASP A 149 -16.27 8.30 -20.30
C ASP A 149 -17.68 8.90 -20.14
N ARG A 150 -18.05 9.34 -18.93
CA ARG A 150 -19.32 10.02 -18.66
C ARG A 150 -19.33 11.49 -19.08
N PHE A 151 -18.14 12.07 -19.30
CA PHE A 151 -17.98 13.49 -19.57
C PHE A 151 -17.64 13.74 -21.03
N ALA A 152 -18.01 14.91 -21.54
CA ALA A 152 -17.66 15.29 -22.89
C ALA A 152 -16.12 15.41 -23.01
N PRO A 153 -15.49 14.91 -24.09
CA PRO A 153 -14.05 15.00 -24.25
C PRO A 153 -13.55 16.45 -24.09
N LEU A 154 -12.45 16.62 -23.34
CA LEU A 154 -11.82 17.92 -23.03
C LEU A 154 -12.66 18.88 -22.17
N SER A 155 -13.78 18.44 -21.59
CA SER A 155 -14.45 19.22 -20.53
C SER A 155 -13.60 19.24 -19.25
N ARG A 156 -13.91 20.16 -18.34
CA ARG A 156 -13.19 20.29 -17.06
C ARG A 156 -13.30 19.04 -16.18
N GLU A 157 -14.41 18.31 -16.29
CA GLU A 157 -14.65 17.07 -15.57
C GLU A 157 -13.98 15.85 -16.23
N TRP A 158 -13.63 15.97 -17.52
CA TRP A 158 -12.93 14.94 -18.28
C TRP A 158 -11.41 14.97 -18.04
N LEU A 159 -10.84 16.18 -17.88
CA LEU A 159 -9.42 16.42 -17.58
C LEU A 159 -9.08 16.19 -16.10
#